data_AF-A0A5B3G0J5-F1
#
_entry.id   AF-A0A5B3G0J5-F1
#
_cell.length_a   1.000
_cell.length_b   1.000
_cell.length_c   1.000
_cell.angle_alpha   90.00
_cell.angle_beta   90.00
_cell.angle_gamma   90.00
#
_symmetry.space_group_name_H-M   'P 1'
#
loop_
_entity.id
_entity.type
_entity.pdbx_description
1 polymer ?
#
loop_
_entity_poly.entity_id
_entity_poly.type
_entity_poly.pdbx_seq_one_letter_code
_entity_poly.pdbx_strand_id
1 'polypeptide(L)'
;MTGLRKRVTVGFLSIVCLLFFSGMVSFLELSHLSRDTGEILKANKRNIELAKEMLDAAHEQNIALIRLSVFGDRLCDSLCRKSMERLENTLLVAQSEALEKSFLDSLAFATTELRLVTDNYLAFGGAARADSPAALRPDSLGGRWYSEEYQALYGRLTAAIKSYMTSTQSSLVPRAEQMKKNAYRAVTPVLISLAVMIAIVLMLFYFMSIYCVTPIERMNKGLGDWLSFRVPFAVKGDLKDEVLELKEKIESLINISKQTKS
;
A
#
# COMPACT_ATOMS: atom_id res chain seq x y z
N MET A 1 38.76 23.14 -21.39
CA MET A 1 38.43 21.70 -21.38
C MET A 1 38.13 21.30 -22.81
N THR A 2 38.94 20.40 -23.36
CA THR A 2 38.86 19.82 -24.70
C THR A 2 37.48 19.22 -24.98
N GLY A 3 36.95 19.45 -26.19
CA GLY A 3 35.54 19.15 -26.52
C GLY A 3 35.15 17.68 -26.38
N LEU A 4 36.11 16.76 -26.54
CA LEU A 4 35.88 15.32 -26.42
C LEU A 4 35.49 14.92 -24.99
N ARG A 5 36.25 15.35 -23.97
CA ARG A 5 35.94 15.03 -22.57
C ARG A 5 34.59 15.58 -22.15
N LYS A 6 34.25 16.80 -22.55
CA LYS A 6 32.95 17.40 -22.23
C LYS A 6 31.79 16.63 -22.87
N ARG A 7 31.92 16.20 -24.13
CA ARG A 7 30.90 15.41 -24.85
C ARG A 7 30.73 14.01 -24.24
N VAL A 8 31.82 13.32 -23.91
CA VAL A 8 31.79 12.00 -23.27
C VAL A 8 31.16 12.10 -21.87
N THR A 9 31.58 13.05 -21.05
CA THR A 9 31.00 13.24 -19.70
C THR A 9 29.51 13.57 -19.76
N VAL A 10 29.07 14.41 -20.69
CA VAL A 10 27.63 14.73 -20.87
C VAL A 10 26.85 13.49 -21.32
N GLY A 11 27.39 12.69 -22.24
CA GLY A 11 26.76 11.44 -22.69
C GLY A 11 26.55 10.45 -21.54
N PHE A 12 27.59 10.17 -20.77
CA PHE A 12 27.52 9.27 -19.61
C PHE A 12 26.61 9.82 -18.50
N LEU A 13 26.67 11.11 -18.22
CA LEU A 13 25.79 11.76 -17.25
C LEU A 13 24.32 11.65 -17.67
N SER A 14 24.02 11.80 -18.96
CA SER A 14 22.64 11.68 -19.47
C SER A 14 22.07 10.27 -19.29
N ILE A 15 22.89 9.23 -19.47
CA ILE A 15 22.50 7.83 -19.26
C ILE A 15 22.21 7.57 -17.78
N VAL A 16 23.06 8.07 -16.89
CA VAL A 16 22.84 7.94 -15.42
C VAL A 16 21.55 8.66 -15.02
N CYS A 17 21.32 9.88 -15.51
CA CYS A 17 20.10 10.63 -15.24
C CYS A 17 18.85 9.88 -15.75
N LEU A 18 18.88 9.34 -16.98
CA LEU A 18 17.76 8.58 -17.53
C LEU A 18 17.46 7.31 -16.73
N LEU A 19 18.49 6.55 -16.32
CA LEU A 19 18.33 5.39 -15.46
C LEU A 19 17.73 5.76 -14.11
N PHE A 20 18.17 6.88 -13.54
CA PHE A 20 17.63 7.39 -12.28
C PHE A 20 16.15 7.78 -12.41
N PHE A 21 15.78 8.55 -13.45
CA PHE A 21 14.39 8.93 -13.68
C PHE A 21 13.49 7.72 -13.97
N SER A 22 13.97 6.76 -14.76
CA SER A 22 13.25 5.51 -15.04
C SER A 22 13.03 4.68 -13.76
N GLY A 23 14.08 4.53 -12.94
CA GLY A 23 13.97 3.85 -11.65
C GLY A 23 13.04 4.57 -10.67
N MET A 24 13.07 5.91 -10.66
CA MET A 24 12.21 6.72 -9.79
C MET A 24 10.74 6.64 -10.19
N VAL A 25 10.41 6.64 -11.49
CA VAL A 25 9.04 6.46 -11.98
C VAL A 25 8.50 5.08 -11.59
N SER A 26 9.30 4.02 -11.77
CA SER A 26 8.90 2.66 -11.36
C SER A 26 8.67 2.56 -9.83
N PHE A 27 9.46 3.27 -9.03
CA PHE A 27 9.26 3.33 -7.58
C PHE A 27 7.99 4.09 -7.19
N LEU A 28 7.67 5.18 -7.91
CA LEU A 28 6.45 5.96 -7.67
C LEU A 28 5.18 5.17 -8.01
N GLU A 29 5.15 4.41 -9.11
CA GLU A 29 4.02 3.54 -9.44
C GLU A 29 3.78 2.48 -8.36
N LEU A 30 4.85 1.87 -7.84
CA LEU A 30 4.80 0.95 -6.71
C LEU A 30 4.34 1.64 -5.41
N SER A 31 4.77 2.89 -5.18
CA SER A 31 4.36 3.69 -4.03
C SER A 31 2.87 4.06 -4.09
N HIS A 32 2.34 4.34 -5.28
CA HIS A 32 0.91 4.58 -5.49
C HIS A 32 0.10 3.32 -5.18
N LEU A 33 0.50 2.17 -5.73
CA LEU A 33 -0.13 0.87 -5.44
C LEU A 33 -0.09 0.53 -3.93
N SER A 34 1.02 0.85 -3.26
CA SER A 34 1.15 0.66 -1.81
C SER A 34 0.27 1.62 -1.00
N ARG A 35 0.04 2.84 -1.48
CA ARG A 35 -0.80 3.84 -0.79
C ARG A 35 -2.27 3.48 -0.89
N ASP A 36 -2.71 3.09 -2.09
CA ASP A 36 -4.09 2.66 -2.34
C ASP A 36 -4.43 1.40 -1.52
N THR A 37 -3.47 0.50 -1.39
CA THR A 37 -3.57 -0.65 -0.48
C THR A 37 -3.71 -0.25 0.98
N GLY A 38 -2.95 0.76 1.44
CA GLY A 38 -3.03 1.27 2.81
C GLY A 38 -4.38 1.87 3.13
N GLU A 39 -5.00 2.57 2.18
CA GLU A 39 -6.35 3.11 2.34
C GLU A 39 -7.41 2.00 2.38
N ILE A 40 -7.29 0.99 1.52
CA ILE A 40 -8.16 -0.20 1.56
C ILE A 40 -8.04 -0.92 2.90
N LEU A 41 -6.83 -1.05 3.45
CA LEU A 41 -6.61 -1.70 4.74
C LEU A 41 -7.21 -0.89 5.89
N LYS A 42 -7.09 0.43 5.85
CA LYS A 42 -7.67 1.34 6.84
C LYS A 42 -9.20 1.29 6.83
N ALA A 43 -9.82 1.33 5.65
CA ALA A 43 -11.26 1.19 5.47
C ALA A 43 -11.76 -0.16 6.00
N ASN A 44 -11.05 -1.25 5.68
CA ASN A 44 -11.42 -2.58 6.16
C ASN A 44 -11.24 -2.76 7.68
N LYS A 45 -10.20 -2.17 8.28
CA LYS A 45 -10.04 -2.16 9.75
C LYS A 45 -11.22 -1.45 10.42
N ARG A 46 -11.64 -0.32 9.86
CA ARG A 46 -12.80 0.44 10.33
C ARG A 46 -14.10 -0.35 10.18
N ASN A 47 -14.27 -1.07 9.08
CA ASN A 47 -15.42 -1.97 8.88
C ASN A 47 -15.51 -3.08 9.94
N ILE A 48 -14.37 -3.65 10.37
CA ILE A 48 -14.32 -4.63 11.46
C ILE A 48 -14.72 -3.99 12.80
N GLU A 49 -14.25 -2.77 13.05
CA GLU A 49 -14.58 -2.04 14.28
C GLU A 49 -16.08 -1.74 14.37
N LEU A 50 -16.68 -1.29 13.26
CA LEU A 50 -18.12 -1.12 13.14
C LEU A 50 -18.89 -2.44 13.34
N ALA A 51 -18.41 -3.55 12.76
CA ALA A 51 -19.03 -4.86 12.95
C ALA A 51 -19.02 -5.32 14.42
N LYS A 52 -17.93 -5.06 15.15
CA LYS A 52 -17.83 -5.35 16.59
C LYS A 52 -18.79 -4.49 17.39
N GLU A 53 -18.87 -3.20 17.09
CA GLU A 53 -19.80 -2.30 17.78
C GLU A 53 -21.26 -2.70 17.54
N MET A 54 -21.62 -3.13 16.32
CA MET A 54 -22.96 -3.71 16.05
C MET A 54 -23.20 -4.97 16.87
N LEU A 55 -22.22 -5.88 16.94
CA LEU A 55 -22.35 -7.11 17.69
C LEU A 55 -22.54 -6.85 19.19
N ASP A 56 -21.77 -5.91 19.75
CA ASP A 56 -21.85 -5.51 21.14
C ASP A 56 -23.21 -4.86 21.46
N ALA A 57 -23.69 -3.95 20.58
CA ALA A 57 -24.99 -3.32 20.73
C ALA A 57 -26.16 -4.33 20.65
N ALA A 58 -26.11 -5.27 19.70
CA ALA A 58 -27.09 -6.35 19.59
C ALA A 58 -27.08 -7.24 20.84
N HIS A 59 -25.88 -7.54 21.39
CA HIS A 59 -25.75 -8.34 22.60
C HIS A 59 -26.30 -7.62 23.84
N GLU A 60 -26.00 -6.33 23.99
CA GLU A 60 -26.51 -5.48 25.06
C GLU A 60 -28.04 -5.39 25.01
N GLN A 61 -28.61 -5.26 23.81
CA GLN A 61 -30.05 -5.29 23.59
C GLN A 61 -30.66 -6.64 24.01
N ASN A 62 -30.04 -7.75 23.60
CA ASN A 62 -30.51 -9.08 23.96
C ASN A 62 -30.55 -9.29 25.48
N ILE A 63 -29.51 -8.85 26.21
CA ILE A 63 -29.46 -8.92 27.67
C ILE A 63 -30.57 -8.05 28.30
N ALA A 64 -30.78 -6.83 27.80
CA ALA A 64 -31.84 -5.95 28.27
C ALA A 64 -33.23 -6.55 28.04
N LEU A 65 -33.44 -7.21 26.90
CA LEU A 65 -34.72 -7.83 26.55
C LEU A 65 -34.99 -9.11 27.36
N ILE A 66 -33.97 -9.91 27.66
CA ILE A 66 -34.09 -11.05 28.59
C ILE A 66 -34.48 -10.53 29.98
N ARG A 67 -33.80 -9.48 30.47
CA ARG A 67 -34.11 -8.89 31.78
C ARG A 67 -35.52 -8.33 31.84
N LEU A 68 -35.96 -7.67 30.78
CA LEU A 68 -37.31 -7.12 30.69
C LEU A 68 -38.39 -8.21 30.56
N SER A 69 -38.17 -9.20 29.70
CA SER A 69 -39.16 -10.25 29.43
C SER A 69 -39.30 -11.22 30.61
N VAL A 70 -38.17 -11.65 31.18
CA VAL A 70 -38.11 -12.65 32.26
C VAL A 70 -38.27 -12.04 33.66
N PHE A 71 -37.64 -10.89 33.94
CA PHE A 71 -37.64 -10.30 35.29
C PHE A 71 -38.57 -9.09 35.44
N GLY A 72 -39.14 -8.57 34.35
CA GLY A 72 -40.10 -7.46 34.39
C GLY A 72 -39.49 -6.10 34.78
N ASP A 73 -38.17 -5.95 34.68
CA ASP A 73 -37.47 -4.73 35.07
C ASP A 73 -37.65 -3.60 34.05
N ARG A 74 -38.53 -2.63 34.38
CA ARG A 74 -38.84 -1.45 33.54
C ARG A 74 -37.65 -0.51 33.33
N LEU A 75 -36.59 -0.59 34.14
CA LEU A 75 -35.38 0.21 33.91
C LEU A 75 -34.67 -0.20 32.61
N CYS A 76 -34.87 -1.44 32.16
CA CYS A 76 -34.29 -1.98 30.94
C CYS A 76 -34.98 -1.49 29.65
N ASP A 77 -36.17 -0.87 29.72
CA ASP A 77 -36.85 -0.30 28.53
C ASP A 77 -35.99 0.76 27.84
N SER A 78 -35.38 1.65 28.65
CA SER A 78 -34.51 2.72 28.16
C SER A 78 -33.20 2.19 27.56
N LEU A 79 -32.64 1.12 28.15
CA LEU A 79 -31.43 0.45 27.67
C LEU A 79 -31.69 -0.34 26.37
N CYS A 80 -32.85 -0.97 26.24
CA CYS A 80 -33.26 -1.68 25.04
C CYS A 80 -33.41 -0.72 23.85
N ARG A 81 -34.06 0.44 24.06
CA ARG A 81 -34.18 1.47 23.02
C ARG A 81 -32.83 2.06 22.63
N LYS A 82 -32.00 2.40 23.62
CA LYS A 82 -30.67 2.98 23.39
C LYS A 82 -29.71 2.05 22.65
N SER A 83 -29.73 0.76 22.98
CA SER A 83 -28.90 -0.26 22.29
C SER A 83 -29.37 -0.50 20.86
N MET A 84 -30.68 -0.50 20.61
CA MET A 84 -31.24 -0.61 19.25
C MET A 84 -30.91 0.62 18.39
N GLU A 85 -31.05 1.83 18.94
CA GLU A 85 -30.65 3.07 18.25
C GLU A 85 -29.15 3.07 17.93
N ARG A 86 -28.31 2.57 18.85
CA ARG A 86 -26.87 2.42 18.61
C ARG A 86 -26.58 1.45 17.48
N LEU A 87 -27.24 0.29 17.46
CA LEU A 87 -27.10 -0.72 16.41
C LEU A 87 -27.44 -0.13 15.02
N GLU A 88 -28.56 0.59 14.91
CA GLU A 88 -28.96 1.24 13.66
C GLU A 88 -28.01 2.34 13.21
N ASN A 89 -27.57 3.19 14.14
CA ASN A 89 -26.62 4.26 13.81
C ASN A 89 -25.30 3.69 13.30
N THR A 90 -24.76 2.66 13.96
CA THR A 90 -23.54 1.97 13.49
C THR A 90 -23.78 1.29 12.14
N LEU A 91 -24.96 0.73 11.90
CA LEU A 91 -25.32 0.11 10.62
C LEU A 91 -25.41 1.13 9.47
N LEU A 92 -25.98 2.31 9.71
CA LEU A 92 -26.03 3.40 8.73
C LEU A 92 -24.62 3.88 8.37
N VAL A 93 -23.73 4.03 9.36
CA VAL A 93 -22.33 4.37 9.13
C VAL A 93 -21.65 3.31 8.28
N ALA A 94 -21.85 2.02 8.59
CA ALA A 94 -21.30 0.94 7.78
C ALA A 94 -21.86 0.91 6.35
N GLN A 95 -23.15 1.20 6.14
CA GLN A 95 -23.74 1.31 4.79
C GLN A 95 -23.15 2.45 3.97
N SER A 96 -22.85 3.58 4.62
CA SER A 96 -22.22 4.71 3.95
C SER A 96 -20.74 4.48 3.61
N GLU A 97 -20.04 3.67 4.40
CA GLU A 97 -18.59 3.45 4.29
C GLU A 97 -18.21 2.15 3.54
N ALA A 98 -19.11 1.16 3.44
CA ALA A 98 -18.76 -0.16 2.91
C ALA A 98 -18.84 -0.27 1.37
N LEU A 99 -17.91 -1.06 0.83
CA LEU A 99 -17.86 -1.46 -0.57
C LEU A 99 -18.89 -2.56 -0.93
N GLU A 100 -19.23 -3.45 0.01
CA GLU A 100 -20.18 -4.56 -0.21
C GLU A 100 -21.59 -4.21 0.27
N LYS A 101 -22.37 -3.57 -0.62
CA LYS A 101 -23.75 -3.16 -0.32
C LYS A 101 -24.71 -4.34 -0.11
N SER A 102 -24.49 -5.46 -0.80
CA SER A 102 -25.39 -6.63 -0.77
C SER A 102 -25.50 -7.32 0.59
N PHE A 103 -24.40 -7.41 1.35
CA PHE A 103 -24.41 -7.98 2.70
C PHE A 103 -25.09 -7.05 3.70
N LEU A 104 -24.90 -5.74 3.55
CA LEU A 104 -25.48 -4.74 4.42
C LEU A 104 -26.98 -4.56 4.21
N ASP A 105 -27.49 -4.82 3.00
CA ASP A 105 -28.94 -4.85 2.75
C ASP A 105 -29.62 -6.01 3.51
N SER A 106 -28.98 -7.18 3.53
CA SER A 106 -29.46 -8.33 4.31
C SER A 106 -29.40 -8.08 5.81
N LEU A 107 -28.37 -7.36 6.27
CA LEU A 107 -28.20 -6.98 7.67
C LEU A 107 -29.21 -5.90 8.10
N ALA A 108 -29.48 -4.93 7.24
CA ALA A 108 -30.50 -3.90 7.46
C ALA A 108 -31.89 -4.50 7.54
N PHE A 109 -32.23 -5.42 6.64
CA PHE A 109 -33.49 -6.15 6.72
C PHE A 109 -33.64 -6.87 8.08
N ALA A 110 -32.64 -7.65 8.49
CA ALA A 110 -32.67 -8.36 9.77
C ALA A 110 -32.74 -7.41 10.99
N THR A 111 -32.09 -6.24 10.91
CA THR A 111 -32.12 -5.22 11.97
C THR A 111 -33.51 -4.57 12.08
N THR A 112 -34.14 -4.23 10.95
CA THR A 112 -35.50 -3.68 10.93
C THR A 112 -36.54 -4.69 11.42
N GLU A 113 -36.40 -5.96 11.06
CA GLU A 113 -37.28 -7.03 11.51
C GLU A 113 -37.18 -7.24 13.03
N LEU A 114 -35.95 -7.25 13.56
CA LEU A 114 -35.72 -7.32 15.01
C LEU A 114 -36.31 -6.11 15.75
N ARG A 115 -36.24 -4.92 15.14
CA ARG A 115 -36.80 -3.69 15.74
C ARG A 115 -38.32 -3.73 15.79
N LEU A 116 -38.97 -4.13 14.70
CA LEU A 116 -40.44 -4.21 14.66
C LEU A 116 -40.96 -5.19 15.73
N VAL A 117 -40.31 -6.34 15.86
CA VAL A 117 -40.65 -7.34 16.88
C VAL A 117 -40.43 -6.79 18.30
N THR A 118 -39.33 -6.07 18.52
CA THR A 118 -39.03 -5.43 19.81
C THR A 118 -40.01 -4.32 20.17
N ASP A 119 -40.31 -3.42 19.23
CA ASP A 119 -41.23 -2.29 19.43
C ASP A 119 -42.68 -2.79 19.67
N ASN A 120 -43.11 -3.82 18.94
CA ASN A 120 -44.39 -4.49 19.17
C ASN A 120 -44.46 -5.10 20.58
N TYR A 121 -43.39 -5.74 21.05
CA TYR A 121 -43.35 -6.30 22.40
C TYR A 121 -43.36 -5.23 23.50
N LEU A 122 -42.64 -4.12 23.30
CA LEU A 122 -42.66 -3.00 24.25
C LEU A 122 -44.05 -2.33 24.30
N ALA A 123 -44.72 -2.19 23.16
CA ALA A 123 -46.05 -1.61 23.08
C ALA A 123 -47.15 -2.52 23.66
N PHE A 124 -47.17 -3.81 23.27
CA PHE A 124 -48.19 -4.77 23.73
C PHE A 124 -47.90 -5.35 25.11
N GLY A 125 -46.63 -5.65 25.41
CA GLY A 125 -46.20 -6.17 26.71
C GLY A 125 -46.32 -5.13 27.82
N GLY A 126 -46.16 -3.84 27.50
CA GLY A 126 -46.45 -2.73 28.41
C GLY A 126 -47.95 -2.61 28.75
N ALA A 127 -48.82 -2.77 27.74
CA ALA A 127 -50.27 -2.71 27.91
C ALA A 127 -50.83 -3.94 28.67
N ALA A 128 -50.40 -5.15 28.34
CA ALA A 128 -50.86 -6.38 29.00
C ALA A 128 -50.34 -6.55 30.45
N ARG A 129 -49.18 -5.95 30.80
CA ARG A 129 -48.64 -5.95 32.18
C ARG A 129 -49.23 -4.89 33.09
N ALA A 130 -49.84 -3.82 32.56
CA ALA A 130 -50.45 -2.77 33.37
C ALA A 130 -51.72 -3.23 34.10
N ASP A 131 -52.45 -4.20 33.53
CA ASP A 131 -53.79 -4.60 34.00
C ASP A 131 -53.84 -5.94 34.76
N SER A 132 -52.70 -6.58 35.07
CA SER A 132 -52.73 -7.91 35.70
C SER A 132 -51.66 -8.14 36.78
N PRO A 133 -52.04 -8.38 38.05
CA PRO A 133 -51.14 -8.80 39.14
C PRO A 133 -50.48 -10.17 38.91
N ALA A 134 -50.91 -10.91 37.87
CA ALA A 134 -50.39 -12.22 37.48
C ALA A 134 -49.03 -12.16 36.74
N ALA A 135 -48.51 -10.96 36.45
CA ALA A 135 -47.21 -10.76 35.80
C ALA A 135 -45.99 -11.23 36.62
N LEU A 136 -46.21 -11.70 37.86
CA LEU A 136 -45.20 -12.27 38.75
C LEU A 136 -45.03 -13.80 38.64
N ARG A 137 -45.65 -14.47 37.65
CA ARG A 137 -45.44 -15.91 37.42
C ARG A 137 -44.25 -16.17 36.47
N PRO A 138 -43.32 -17.08 36.82
CA PRO A 138 -42.16 -17.44 35.97
C PRO A 138 -42.52 -18.09 34.63
N ASP A 139 -43.74 -18.62 34.47
CA ASP A 139 -44.26 -19.19 33.22
C ASP A 139 -44.71 -18.09 32.25
N SER A 140 -43.86 -17.08 32.13
CA SER A 140 -44.14 -15.79 31.54
C SER A 140 -44.23 -15.91 30.02
N LEU A 141 -45.36 -15.48 29.46
CA LEU A 141 -45.57 -15.28 28.02
C LEU A 141 -44.37 -14.61 27.32
N GLY A 142 -43.64 -13.75 28.05
CA GLY A 142 -42.40 -13.13 27.59
C GLY A 142 -41.25 -14.11 27.33
N GLY A 143 -41.09 -15.16 28.13
CA GLY A 143 -40.06 -16.19 27.92
C GLY A 143 -40.32 -17.06 26.69
N ARG A 144 -41.60 -17.41 26.42
CA ARG A 144 -41.97 -18.13 25.18
C ARG A 144 -41.79 -17.28 23.95
N TRP A 145 -42.28 -16.04 23.98
CA TRP A 145 -42.09 -15.08 22.90
C TRP A 145 -40.61 -14.83 22.59
N TYR A 146 -39.77 -14.69 23.62
CA TYR A 146 -38.33 -14.55 23.46
C TYR A 146 -37.70 -15.77 22.77
N SER A 147 -38.08 -16.98 23.20
CA SER A 147 -37.52 -18.23 22.65
C SER A 147 -38.02 -18.56 21.24
N GLU A 148 -39.27 -18.24 20.91
CA GLU A 148 -39.90 -18.65 19.65
C GLU A 148 -39.73 -17.60 18.53
N GLU A 149 -39.85 -16.31 18.85
CA GLU A 149 -39.82 -15.24 17.84
C GLU A 149 -38.48 -14.47 17.85
N TYR A 150 -38.03 -14.02 19.02
CA TYR A 150 -36.86 -13.13 19.12
C TYR A 150 -35.52 -13.85 18.91
N GLN A 151 -35.35 -15.04 19.50
CA GLN A 151 -34.07 -15.76 19.49
C GLN A 151 -33.62 -16.16 18.07
N ALA A 152 -34.57 -16.52 17.19
CA ALA A 152 -34.28 -16.87 15.81
C ALA A 152 -33.79 -15.65 15.00
N LEU A 153 -34.44 -14.50 15.19
CA LEU A 153 -34.09 -13.23 14.56
C LEU A 153 -32.73 -12.71 15.05
N TYR A 154 -32.50 -12.75 16.36
CA TYR A 154 -31.22 -12.38 16.97
C TYR A 154 -30.07 -13.28 16.50
N GLY A 155 -30.32 -14.60 16.38
CA GLY A 155 -29.35 -15.56 15.84
C GLY A 155 -28.98 -15.25 14.39
N ARG A 156 -29.97 -14.90 13.55
CA ARG A 156 -29.77 -14.50 12.15
C ARG A 156 -28.96 -13.20 12.03
N LEU A 157 -29.30 -12.19 12.84
CA LEU A 157 -28.57 -10.93 12.91
C LEU A 157 -27.11 -11.16 13.32
N THR A 158 -26.90 -11.89 14.41
CA THR A 158 -25.56 -12.20 14.94
C THR A 158 -24.73 -13.00 13.94
N ALA A 159 -25.33 -13.97 13.24
CA ALA A 159 -24.66 -14.75 12.19
C ALA A 159 -24.27 -13.88 10.99
N ALA A 160 -25.15 -12.95 10.57
CA ALA A 160 -24.86 -12.01 9.50
C ALA A 160 -23.70 -11.06 9.86
N ILE A 161 -23.71 -10.48 11.06
CA ILE A 161 -22.62 -9.62 11.56
C ILE A 161 -21.31 -10.41 11.66
N LYS A 162 -21.36 -11.63 12.18
CA LYS A 162 -20.16 -12.49 12.31
C LYS A 162 -19.61 -12.91 10.95
N SER A 163 -20.47 -13.17 9.98
CA SER A 163 -20.07 -13.47 8.60
C SER A 163 -19.43 -12.25 7.93
N TYR A 164 -19.99 -11.06 8.11
CA TYR A 164 -19.40 -9.78 7.68
C TYR A 164 -18.02 -9.55 8.30
N MET A 165 -17.88 -9.75 9.62
CA MET A 165 -16.60 -9.62 10.32
C MET A 165 -15.58 -10.65 9.82
N THR A 166 -15.98 -11.91 9.60
CA THR A 166 -15.09 -13.01 9.19
C THR A 166 -14.65 -12.87 7.72
N SER A 167 -15.56 -12.52 6.83
CA SER A 167 -15.26 -12.22 5.41
C SER A 167 -14.25 -11.08 5.32
N THR A 168 -14.49 -10.00 6.05
CA THR A 168 -13.59 -8.85 6.12
C THR A 168 -12.23 -9.26 6.71
N GLN A 169 -12.21 -9.91 7.88
CA GLN A 169 -11.00 -10.31 8.63
C GLN A 169 -10.13 -11.33 7.90
N SER A 170 -10.73 -12.31 7.22
CA SER A 170 -10.01 -13.32 6.43
C SER A 170 -9.26 -12.71 5.24
N SER A 171 -9.73 -11.58 4.72
CA SER A 171 -9.04 -10.83 3.67
C SER A 171 -7.92 -9.93 4.21
N LEU A 172 -7.99 -9.47 5.47
CA LEU A 172 -7.04 -8.48 6.04
C LEU A 172 -5.74 -9.08 6.58
N VAL A 173 -5.81 -10.16 7.37
CA VAL A 173 -4.65 -10.71 8.08
C VAL A 173 -3.56 -11.21 7.12
N PRO A 174 -3.85 -11.98 6.06
CA PRO A 174 -2.83 -12.37 5.11
C PRO A 174 -2.41 -11.23 4.17
N ARG A 175 -3.31 -10.29 3.79
CA ARG A 175 -2.98 -9.21 2.85
C ARG A 175 -2.09 -8.12 3.46
N ALA A 176 -2.30 -7.73 4.71
CA ALA A 176 -1.43 -6.75 5.36
C ALA A 176 0.02 -7.26 5.52
N GLU A 177 0.15 -8.54 5.88
CA GLU A 177 1.44 -9.16 6.14
C GLU A 177 2.15 -9.59 4.85
N GLN A 178 1.43 -10.12 3.86
CA GLN A 178 1.98 -10.39 2.54
C GLN A 178 2.35 -9.12 1.78
N MET A 179 1.62 -8.02 1.89
CA MET A 179 1.95 -6.82 1.11
C MET A 179 3.16 -6.07 1.70
N LYS A 180 3.33 -6.05 3.02
CA LYS A 180 4.56 -5.51 3.62
C LYS A 180 5.79 -6.34 3.23
N LYS A 181 5.66 -7.67 3.18
CA LYS A 181 6.75 -8.58 2.79
C LYS A 181 6.97 -8.61 1.26
N ASN A 182 5.93 -8.53 0.45
CA ASN A 182 6.03 -8.56 -1.02
C ASN A 182 6.49 -7.23 -1.60
N ALA A 183 6.06 -6.09 -1.05
CA ALA A 183 6.63 -4.80 -1.46
C ALA A 183 8.13 -4.78 -1.18
N TYR A 184 8.57 -5.14 0.03
CA TYR A 184 10.00 -5.19 0.33
C TYR A 184 10.74 -6.25 -0.49
N ARG A 185 10.16 -7.45 -0.69
CA ARG A 185 10.79 -8.54 -1.44
C ARG A 185 10.83 -8.31 -2.95
N ALA A 186 9.90 -7.53 -3.50
CA ALA A 186 9.91 -7.13 -4.91
C ALA A 186 10.76 -5.87 -5.16
N VAL A 187 10.78 -4.93 -4.20
CA VAL A 187 11.50 -3.65 -4.33
C VAL A 187 13.00 -3.79 -4.09
N THR A 188 13.42 -4.64 -3.14
CA THR A 188 14.84 -4.87 -2.83
C THR A 188 15.66 -5.29 -4.07
N PRO A 189 15.25 -6.27 -4.90
CA PRO A 189 16.03 -6.64 -6.09
C PRO A 189 16.07 -5.54 -7.16
N VAL A 190 15.03 -4.70 -7.27
CA VAL A 190 15.00 -3.56 -8.22
C VAL A 190 15.95 -2.44 -7.77
N LEU A 191 16.01 -2.14 -6.48
CA LEU A 191 16.95 -1.16 -5.95
C LEU A 191 18.40 -1.64 -6.06
N ILE A 192 18.65 -2.92 -5.75
CA ILE A 192 19.99 -3.51 -5.90
C ILE A 192 20.42 -3.50 -7.37
N SER A 193 19.55 -3.89 -8.29
CA SER A 193 19.88 -3.89 -9.73
C SER A 193 20.15 -2.48 -10.26
N LEU A 194 19.38 -1.48 -9.84
CA LEU A 194 19.61 -0.08 -10.19
C LEU A 194 20.96 0.43 -9.68
N ALA A 195 21.31 0.13 -8.42
CA ALA A 195 22.59 0.54 -7.85
C ALA A 195 23.78 -0.12 -8.58
N VAL A 196 23.69 -1.42 -8.89
CA VAL A 196 24.71 -2.14 -9.66
C VAL A 196 24.84 -1.57 -11.07
N MET A 197 23.72 -1.28 -11.75
CA MET A 197 23.72 -0.64 -13.06
C MET A 197 24.45 0.71 -13.03
N ILE A 198 24.14 1.58 -12.06
CA ILE A 198 24.83 2.87 -11.90
C ILE A 198 26.33 2.68 -11.64
N ALA A 199 26.70 1.72 -10.79
CA ALA A 199 28.10 1.42 -10.50
C ALA A 199 28.87 0.97 -11.74
N ILE A 200 28.28 0.10 -12.58
CA ILE A 200 28.87 -0.35 -13.85
C ILE A 200 29.07 0.83 -14.80
N VAL A 201 28.07 1.71 -14.95
CA VAL A 201 28.18 2.90 -15.81
C VAL A 201 29.30 3.84 -15.33
N LEU A 202 29.41 4.07 -14.02
CA LEU A 202 30.49 4.89 -13.46
C LEU A 202 31.88 4.26 -13.65
N MET A 203 31.97 2.94 -13.48
CA MET A 203 33.21 2.20 -13.75
C MET A 203 33.61 2.32 -15.23
N LEU A 204 32.66 2.17 -16.14
CA LEU A 204 32.90 2.30 -17.58
C LEU A 204 33.28 3.73 -17.97
N PHE A 205 32.66 4.74 -17.35
CA PHE A 205 33.05 6.13 -17.51
C PHE A 205 34.50 6.37 -17.06
N TYR A 206 34.90 5.80 -15.91
CA TYR A 206 36.26 5.88 -15.41
C TYR A 206 37.27 5.24 -16.38
N PHE A 207 36.97 4.05 -16.90
CA PHE A 207 37.79 3.39 -17.91
C PHE A 207 37.91 4.21 -19.20
N MET A 208 36.79 4.66 -19.79
CA MET A 208 36.82 5.47 -21.01
C MET A 208 37.57 6.78 -20.82
N SER A 209 37.43 7.41 -19.65
CA SER A 209 38.12 8.67 -19.35
C SER A 209 39.65 8.48 -19.26
N ILE A 210 40.12 7.44 -18.58
CA ILE A 210 41.55 7.21 -18.36
C ILE A 210 42.22 6.61 -19.60
N TYR A 211 41.62 5.61 -20.24
CA TYR A 211 42.26 4.83 -21.29
C TYR A 211 42.02 5.38 -22.70
N CYS A 212 40.93 6.12 -22.94
CA CYS A 212 40.66 6.68 -24.26
C CYS A 212 40.81 8.21 -24.27
N VAL A 213 40.09 8.93 -23.39
CA VAL A 213 40.01 10.39 -23.48
C VAL A 213 41.33 11.06 -23.07
N THR A 214 41.89 10.69 -21.93
CA THR A 214 43.13 11.30 -21.40
C THR A 214 44.33 11.15 -22.34
N PRO A 215 44.64 9.96 -22.90
CA PRO A 215 45.77 9.82 -23.82
C PRO A 215 45.55 10.53 -25.15
N ILE A 216 44.33 10.52 -25.70
CA ILE A 216 43.99 11.27 -26.92
C ILE A 216 44.17 12.78 -26.71
N GLU A 217 43.75 13.32 -25.56
CA GLU A 217 43.99 14.72 -25.21
C GLU A 217 45.49 15.06 -25.13
N ARG A 218 46.30 14.18 -24.53
CA ARG A 218 47.75 14.36 -24.45
C ARG A 218 48.43 14.28 -25.83
N MET A 219 48.02 13.34 -26.68
CA MET A 219 48.53 13.24 -28.05
C MET A 219 48.16 14.45 -28.89
N ASN A 220 46.90 14.91 -28.82
CA ASN A 220 46.48 16.10 -29.56
C ASN A 220 47.26 17.34 -29.12
N LYS A 221 47.50 17.50 -27.81
CA LYS A 221 48.32 18.60 -27.28
C LYS A 221 49.79 18.48 -27.73
N GLY A 222 50.38 17.29 -27.60
CA GLY A 222 51.76 17.05 -28.03
C GLY A 222 51.97 17.27 -29.54
N LEU A 223 50.98 16.91 -30.36
CA LEU A 223 51.03 17.14 -31.80
C LEU A 223 50.89 18.63 -32.14
N GLY A 224 50.01 19.35 -31.43
CA GLY A 224 49.89 20.81 -31.52
C GLY A 224 51.17 21.54 -31.14
N ASP A 225 51.86 21.07 -30.09
CA ASP A 225 53.15 21.62 -29.63
C ASP A 225 54.27 21.35 -30.64
N TRP A 226 54.29 20.18 -31.30
CA TRP A 226 55.22 19.89 -32.39
C TRP A 226 54.98 20.76 -33.63
N LEU A 227 53.72 20.95 -34.03
CA LEU A 227 53.33 21.79 -35.18
C LEU A 227 53.63 23.27 -34.95
N SER A 228 53.37 23.78 -33.75
CA SER A 228 53.49 25.22 -33.45
C SER A 228 54.90 25.63 -33.02
N PHE A 229 55.59 24.78 -32.25
CA PHE A 229 56.84 25.15 -31.58
C PHE A 229 58.03 24.24 -31.93
N ARG A 230 57.87 23.27 -32.85
CA ARG A 230 58.88 22.26 -33.23
C ARG A 230 59.42 21.42 -32.04
N VAL A 231 58.71 21.44 -30.90
CA VAL A 231 59.09 20.67 -29.70
C VAL A 231 58.94 19.18 -30.01
N PRO A 232 59.89 18.32 -29.59
CA PRO A 232 59.80 16.88 -29.84
C PRO A 232 58.53 16.28 -29.22
N PHE A 233 57.79 15.52 -30.02
CA PHE A 233 56.61 14.80 -29.61
C PHE A 233 56.99 13.71 -28.61
N ALA A 234 56.86 14.01 -27.31
CA ALA A 234 57.23 13.12 -26.22
C ALA A 234 56.01 12.81 -25.35
N VAL A 235 55.06 12.05 -25.91
CA VAL A 235 53.91 11.59 -25.14
C VAL A 235 54.33 10.38 -24.30
N LYS A 236 54.63 10.62 -23.02
CA LYS A 236 54.86 9.57 -22.02
C LYS A 236 53.54 9.20 -21.34
N GLY A 237 53.21 7.92 -21.35
CA GLY A 237 52.07 7.34 -20.65
C GLY A 237 51.86 5.88 -21.05
N ASP A 238 51.21 5.10 -20.18
CA ASP A 238 50.74 3.74 -20.48
C ASP A 238 49.62 3.79 -21.53
N LEU A 239 49.99 4.03 -22.78
CA LEU A 239 49.11 3.88 -23.93
C LEU A 239 49.04 2.39 -24.25
N LYS A 240 47.83 1.84 -24.27
CA LYS A 240 47.55 0.44 -24.65
C LYS A 240 46.64 0.41 -25.86
N ASP A 241 46.68 -0.72 -26.57
CA ASP A 241 45.84 -1.05 -27.71
C ASP A 241 45.95 -0.01 -28.86
N GLU A 242 44.83 0.33 -29.50
CA GLU A 242 44.72 1.22 -30.67
C GLU A 242 45.35 2.61 -30.46
N VAL A 243 45.40 3.10 -29.23
CA VAL A 243 45.95 4.43 -28.92
C VAL A 243 47.47 4.43 -28.96
N LEU A 244 48.11 3.29 -28.65
CA LEU A 244 49.55 3.11 -28.81
C LEU A 244 49.91 3.03 -30.29
N GLU A 245 49.17 2.25 -31.07
CA GLU A 245 49.40 2.15 -32.51
C GLU A 245 49.23 3.50 -33.22
N LEU A 246 48.25 4.31 -32.79
CA LEU A 246 48.09 5.67 -33.28
C LEU A 246 49.29 6.57 -32.92
N LYS A 247 49.85 6.43 -31.72
CA LYS A 247 51.05 7.17 -31.31
C LYS A 247 52.24 6.78 -32.20
N GLU A 248 52.46 5.49 -32.43
CA GLU A 248 53.57 4.99 -33.25
C GLU A 248 53.46 5.45 -34.70
N LYS A 249 52.25 5.43 -35.29
CA LYS A 249 51.99 5.97 -36.63
C LYS A 249 52.27 7.48 -36.72
N ILE A 250 51.98 8.24 -35.66
CA ILE A 250 52.30 9.67 -35.60
C ILE A 250 53.81 9.89 -35.50
N GLU A 251 54.51 9.11 -34.68
CA GLU A 251 55.97 9.21 -34.55
C GLU A 251 56.70 8.85 -35.85
N SER A 252 56.24 7.82 -36.58
CA SER A 252 56.80 7.45 -37.88
C SER A 252 56.58 8.54 -38.93
N LEU A 253 55.39 9.13 -38.99
CA LEU A 253 55.09 10.29 -39.86
C LEU A 253 55.97 11.50 -39.55
N ILE A 254 56.16 11.81 -38.26
CA ILE A 254 57.05 12.90 -37.84
C ILE A 254 58.50 12.63 -38.30
N ASN A 255 59.00 11.40 -38.16
CA ASN A 255 60.34 11.04 -38.59
C ASN A 255 60.53 11.13 -40.11
N ILE A 256 59.56 10.63 -40.89
CA ILE A 256 59.56 10.78 -42.36
C ILE A 256 59.57 12.26 -42.74
N SER A 257 58.71 13.08 -42.12
CA SER A 257 58.63 14.51 -42.41
C SER A 257 59.92 15.29 -42.09
N LYS A 258 60.72 14.81 -41.12
CA LYS A 258 62.05 15.37 -40.83
C LYS A 258 63.07 14.95 -41.88
N GLN A 259 63.03 13.71 -42.37
CA GLN A 259 63.94 13.20 -43.39
C GLN A 259 63.73 13.87 -44.76
N THR A 260 62.48 14.17 -45.16
CA THR A 260 62.17 14.85 -46.44
C THR A 260 62.55 16.34 -46.46
N LYS A 261 62.94 16.91 -45.31
CA LYS A 261 63.39 18.31 -45.19
C LYS A 261 64.90 18.50 -45.18
N SER A 262 65.67 17.40 -45.22
CA SER A 262 67.13 17.40 -45.47
C SER A 262 67.42 17.26 -46.95
#